data_AF-A0A820ISX1-F1
#
_entry.id   AF-A0A820ISX1-F1
#
_cell.length_a   1.000
_cell.length_b   1.000
_cell.length_c   1.000
_cell.angle_alpha   90.00
_cell.angle_beta   90.00
_cell.angle_gamma   90.00
#
_symmetry.space_group_name_H-M   'P 1'
#
loop_
_entity.id
_entity.type
_entity.pdbx_description
1 polymer ?
#
loop_
_entity_poly.entity_id
_entity_poly.type
_entity_poly.pdbx_seq_one_letter_code
_entity_poly.pdbx_strand_id
1 'polypeptide(L)'
;GDDAFRKGLHTYLTEYSYKNTITLNLWSHLAKASGKPVADVMPTWTLQMGYPLVTVHEEQQANKTRTIKLTQQRFIADGSSDDDNLQWKIPITIFTKSNPKSIAKQILMDKPEMTVTLENISEDDWIKLNYNSIGLYRVKYEPKTLARLNEPIANKTLSPQDRLMVQNDVAALCNAGHQSFVDCLKLLLSYKDEDNFTVWKSIASTIGDLSSLIEYTEYFNQYKKYRLNLFSSIQKKLGWNATANEDPLVAML
;
A
#
# COMPACT_ATOMS: atom_id res chain seq x y z
N GLY A 1 -12.14 -12.19 -10.13
CA GLY A 1 -12.71 -11.19 -11.05
C GLY A 1 -14.19 -11.13 -10.83
N ASP A 2 -14.81 -10.06 -11.32
CA ASP A 2 -16.17 -9.65 -10.97
C ASP A 2 -17.22 -10.70 -11.32
N ASP A 3 -17.13 -11.33 -12.49
CA ASP A 3 -18.12 -12.33 -12.92
C ASP A 3 -18.14 -13.56 -12.01
N ALA A 4 -16.96 -14.09 -11.65
CA ALA A 4 -16.86 -15.21 -10.73
C ALA A 4 -17.38 -14.84 -9.32
N PHE A 5 -17.11 -13.62 -8.86
CA PHE A 5 -17.60 -13.14 -7.57
C PHE A 5 -19.13 -12.99 -7.56
N ARG A 6 -19.70 -12.33 -8.58
CA ARG A 6 -21.15 -12.18 -8.76
C ARG A 6 -21.84 -13.54 -8.89
N LYS A 7 -21.28 -14.45 -9.68
CA LYS A 7 -21.79 -15.82 -9.82
C LYS A 7 -21.80 -16.56 -8.49
N GLY A 8 -20.70 -16.50 -7.73
CA GLY A 8 -20.61 -17.14 -6.42
C GLY A 8 -21.64 -16.58 -5.44
N LEU A 9 -21.74 -15.25 -5.33
CA LEU A 9 -22.75 -14.59 -4.51
C LEU A 9 -24.17 -14.96 -4.92
N HIS A 10 -24.47 -14.94 -6.21
CA HIS A 10 -25.79 -15.32 -6.71
C HIS A 10 -26.15 -16.75 -6.30
N THR A 11 -25.26 -17.71 -6.53
CA THR A 11 -25.52 -19.11 -6.13
C THR A 11 -25.70 -19.29 -4.63
N TYR A 12 -24.89 -18.60 -3.82
CA TYR A 12 -25.00 -18.62 -2.36
C TYR A 12 -26.34 -18.05 -1.87
N LEU A 13 -26.73 -16.87 -2.37
CA LEU A 13 -27.98 -16.22 -1.98
C LEU A 13 -29.21 -17.04 -2.42
N THR A 14 -29.16 -17.65 -3.60
CA THR A 14 -30.25 -18.51 -4.10
C THR A 14 -30.39 -19.78 -3.25
N GLU A 15 -29.29 -20.45 -2.91
CA GLU A 15 -29.33 -21.71 -2.15
C GLU A 15 -29.82 -21.53 -0.71
N TYR A 16 -29.38 -20.45 -0.07
CA TYR A 16 -29.69 -20.12 1.32
C TYR A 16 -30.80 -19.08 1.50
N SER A 17 -31.58 -18.82 0.45
CA SER A 17 -32.72 -17.91 0.52
C SER A 17 -33.68 -18.31 1.64
N TYR A 18 -34.02 -17.36 2.52
CA TYR A 18 -34.88 -17.56 3.70
C TYR A 18 -34.35 -18.58 4.72
N LYS A 19 -33.03 -18.84 4.73
CA LYS A 19 -32.34 -19.74 5.68
C LYS A 19 -31.19 -19.01 6.38
N ASN A 20 -30.55 -19.71 7.31
CA ASN A 20 -29.33 -19.27 7.99
C ASN A 20 -28.07 -19.82 7.31
N THR A 21 -26.93 -19.18 7.53
CA THR A 21 -25.64 -19.60 6.97
C THR A 21 -24.50 -19.48 7.97
N ILE A 22 -23.41 -20.21 7.73
CA ILE A 22 -22.13 -20.02 8.39
C ILE A 22 -21.08 -19.55 7.38
N THR A 23 -19.96 -19.00 7.85
CA THR A 23 -18.90 -18.40 7.00
C THR A 23 -18.38 -19.37 5.93
N LEU A 24 -18.26 -20.66 6.27
CA LEU A 24 -17.79 -21.70 5.34
C LEU A 24 -18.71 -21.86 4.11
N ASN A 25 -20.02 -21.62 4.25
CA ASN A 25 -20.97 -21.71 3.16
C ASN A 25 -20.61 -20.69 2.06
N LEU A 26 -20.37 -19.43 2.45
CA LEU A 26 -19.99 -18.37 1.51
C LEU A 26 -18.70 -18.72 0.77
N TRP A 27 -17.66 -19.16 1.50
CA TRP A 27 -16.37 -19.49 0.89
C TRP A 27 -16.44 -20.66 -0.08
N SER A 28 -17.28 -21.66 0.21
CA SER A 28 -17.50 -22.80 -0.68
C SER A 28 -18.10 -22.38 -2.03
N HIS A 29 -19.09 -21.48 -2.02
CA HIS A 29 -19.67 -20.94 -3.25
C HIS A 29 -18.70 -20.07 -4.05
N LEU A 30 -17.95 -19.20 -3.37
CA LEU A 30 -16.94 -18.36 -4.02
C LEU A 30 -15.78 -19.20 -4.60
N ALA A 31 -15.34 -20.24 -3.89
CA ALA A 31 -14.33 -21.19 -4.39
C ALA A 31 -14.84 -21.92 -5.65
N LYS A 32 -16.06 -22.47 -5.60
CA LYS A 32 -16.67 -23.17 -6.74
C LYS A 32 -16.85 -22.27 -7.97
N ALA A 33 -17.29 -21.03 -7.76
CA ALA A 33 -17.51 -20.09 -8.88
C ALA A 33 -16.21 -19.57 -9.49
N SER A 34 -15.15 -19.42 -8.70
CA SER A 34 -13.87 -18.86 -9.15
C SER A 34 -12.82 -19.89 -9.56
N GLY A 35 -12.97 -21.16 -9.14
CA GLY A 35 -11.93 -22.18 -9.28
C GLY A 35 -10.66 -21.91 -8.46
N LYS A 36 -10.72 -20.96 -7.51
CA LYS A 36 -9.58 -20.56 -6.66
C LYS A 36 -9.73 -21.13 -5.24
N PRO A 37 -8.63 -21.27 -4.48
CA PRO A 37 -8.65 -21.81 -3.11
C PRO A 37 -9.20 -20.80 -2.08
N VAL A 38 -10.37 -20.20 -2.34
CA VAL A 38 -10.99 -19.18 -1.47
C VAL A 38 -11.28 -19.74 -0.08
N ALA A 39 -11.78 -20.97 -0.01
CA ALA A 39 -12.07 -21.67 1.25
C ALA A 39 -10.82 -21.94 2.09
N ASP A 40 -9.64 -22.02 1.47
CA ASP A 40 -8.38 -22.22 2.17
C ASP A 40 -7.74 -20.90 2.62
N VAL A 41 -8.00 -19.81 1.89
CA VAL A 41 -7.44 -18.48 2.14
C VAL A 41 -8.22 -17.75 3.23
N MET A 42 -9.54 -17.66 3.09
CA MET A 42 -10.36 -16.78 3.92
C MET A 42 -10.38 -17.09 5.41
N PRO A 43 -10.26 -18.35 5.89
CA PRO A 43 -10.13 -18.63 7.31
C PRO A 43 -8.98 -17.88 7.98
N THR A 44 -7.83 -17.73 7.29
CA THR A 44 -6.68 -16.95 7.80
C THR A 44 -6.96 -15.46 7.90
N TRP A 45 -8.00 -14.95 7.23
CA TRP A 45 -8.38 -13.53 7.28
C TRP A 45 -9.52 -13.24 8.24
N THR A 46 -10.38 -14.23 8.52
CA THR A 46 -11.60 -14.02 9.32
C THR A 46 -11.54 -14.58 10.73
N LEU A 47 -10.62 -15.51 11.02
CA LEU A 47 -10.57 -16.20 12.31
C LEU A 47 -9.42 -15.71 13.22
N GLN A 48 -8.59 -14.80 12.74
CA GLN A 48 -7.46 -14.25 13.50
C GLN A 48 -7.49 -12.72 13.47
N MET A 49 -7.04 -12.10 14.55
CA MET A 49 -7.09 -10.64 14.72
C MET A 49 -5.92 -9.96 13.99
N GLY A 50 -6.20 -8.79 13.40
CA GLY A 50 -5.20 -7.95 12.74
C GLY A 50 -5.02 -8.27 11.26
N TYR A 51 -3.91 -7.80 10.70
CA TYR A 51 -3.55 -7.99 9.30
C TYR A 51 -2.02 -8.03 9.15
N PRO A 52 -1.49 -8.61 8.06
CA PRO A 52 -0.05 -8.79 7.92
C PRO A 52 0.67 -7.53 7.43
N LEU A 53 1.91 -7.39 7.88
CA LEU A 53 2.97 -6.62 7.24
C LEU A 53 3.77 -7.57 6.34
N VAL A 54 3.91 -7.21 5.06
CA VAL A 54 4.79 -7.88 4.11
C VAL A 54 6.07 -7.06 3.94
N THR A 55 7.22 -7.63 4.28
CA THR A 55 8.53 -6.99 4.07
C THR A 55 9.16 -7.48 2.77
N VAL A 56 9.68 -6.53 1.98
CA VAL A 56 10.26 -6.75 0.66
C VAL A 56 11.77 -6.50 0.73
N HIS A 57 12.54 -7.56 0.49
CA HIS A 57 13.98 -7.49 0.27
C HIS A 57 14.28 -7.80 -1.19
N GLU A 58 15.01 -6.91 -1.86
CA GLU A 58 15.28 -7.02 -3.29
C GLU A 58 16.77 -7.19 -3.56
N GLU A 59 17.10 -8.16 -4.41
CA GLU A 59 18.46 -8.40 -4.85
C GLU A 59 18.54 -8.42 -6.37
N GLN A 60 19.29 -7.47 -6.94
CA GLN A 60 19.56 -7.45 -8.37
C GLN A 60 20.51 -8.59 -8.72
N GLN A 61 20.09 -9.40 -9.69
CA GLN A 61 20.86 -10.51 -10.25
C GLN A 61 21.37 -10.13 -11.64
N ALA A 62 22.22 -11.00 -12.21
CA ALA A 62 22.68 -10.89 -13.58
C ALA A 62 21.49 -10.90 -14.58
N ASN A 63 21.76 -10.42 -15.81
CA ASN A 63 20.80 -10.45 -16.93
C ASN A 63 19.47 -9.73 -16.67
N LYS A 64 19.49 -8.61 -15.92
CA LYS A 64 18.28 -7.84 -15.56
C LYS A 64 17.23 -8.70 -14.86
N THR A 65 17.66 -9.58 -13.96
CA THR A 65 16.77 -10.39 -13.13
C THR A 65 16.73 -9.79 -11.73
N ARG A 66 15.55 -9.73 -11.10
CA ARG A 66 15.37 -9.29 -9.72
C ARG A 66 14.82 -10.43 -8.88
N THR A 67 15.55 -10.80 -7.82
CA THR A 67 15.05 -11.70 -6.78
C THR A 67 14.40 -10.88 -5.68
N ILE A 68 13.18 -11.23 -5.32
CA ILE A 68 12.41 -10.57 -4.26
C ILE A 68 12.15 -11.61 -3.17
N LYS A 69 12.76 -11.41 -2.00
CA LYS A 69 12.42 -12.17 -0.80
C LYS A 69 11.32 -11.43 -0.05
N LEU A 70 10.21 -12.12 0.18
CA LEU A 70 9.05 -11.65 0.93
C LEU A 70 9.01 -12.36 2.28
N THR A 71 8.78 -11.61 3.34
CA THR A 71 8.46 -12.14 4.67
C THR A 71 7.17 -11.52 5.19
N GLN A 72 6.43 -12.27 6.00
CA GLN A 72 5.20 -11.78 6.63
C GLN A 72 5.26 -11.89 8.16
N GLN A 73 4.63 -10.92 8.83
CA GLN A 73 4.37 -10.92 10.27
C GLN A 73 3.09 -10.13 10.56
N ARG A 74 2.47 -10.26 11.73
CA ARG A 74 1.37 -9.36 12.11
C ARG A 74 1.86 -7.91 12.19
N PHE A 75 1.12 -6.98 11.60
CA PHE A 75 1.36 -5.55 11.83
C PHE A 75 0.72 -5.12 13.15
N ILE A 76 1.50 -4.56 14.07
CA ILE A 76 1.01 -4.01 15.34
C ILE A 76 1.39 -2.54 15.41
N ALA A 77 0.39 -1.67 15.57
CA ALA A 77 0.55 -0.22 15.37
C ALA A 77 1.41 0.47 16.44
N ASP A 78 1.51 -0.11 17.64
CA ASP A 78 2.33 0.40 18.74
C ASP A 78 3.78 -0.11 18.70
N GLY A 79 4.12 -0.97 17.74
CA GLY A 79 5.46 -1.54 17.57
C GLY A 79 5.80 -2.68 18.53
N SER A 80 4.83 -3.22 19.28
CA SER A 80 5.04 -4.42 20.12
C SER A 80 5.32 -5.69 19.28
N SER A 81 5.84 -6.73 19.93
CA SER A 81 6.17 -8.00 19.28
C SER A 81 4.92 -8.82 18.93
N ASP A 82 5.01 -9.57 17.83
CA ASP A 82 4.00 -10.57 17.47
C ASP A 82 4.37 -11.93 18.07
N ASP A 83 3.92 -12.19 19.29
CA ASP A 83 4.23 -13.45 19.99
C ASP A 83 3.43 -14.64 19.40
N ASP A 84 2.31 -14.36 18.73
CA ASP A 84 1.39 -15.37 18.19
C ASP A 84 1.86 -15.95 16.85
N ASN A 85 2.82 -15.30 16.18
CA ASN A 85 3.35 -15.68 14.86
C ASN A 85 2.25 -16.01 13.84
N LEU A 86 1.20 -15.18 13.82
CA LEU A 86 0.03 -15.40 12.96
C LEU A 86 0.43 -15.34 11.48
N GLN A 87 -0.16 -16.23 10.68
CA GLN A 87 0.14 -16.35 9.26
C GLN A 87 -1.12 -16.17 8.43
N TRP A 88 -0.98 -15.44 7.33
CA TRP A 88 -2.03 -15.25 6.35
C TRP A 88 -1.65 -15.94 5.04
N LYS A 89 -2.66 -16.44 4.34
CA LYS A 89 -2.51 -16.75 2.91
C LYS A 89 -2.80 -15.48 2.12
N ILE A 90 -1.75 -14.83 1.64
CA ILE A 90 -1.82 -13.48 1.07
C ILE A 90 -1.75 -13.54 -0.46
N PRO A 91 -2.81 -13.16 -1.20
CA PRO A 91 -2.72 -12.94 -2.64
C PRO A 91 -1.87 -11.69 -2.92
N ILE A 92 -0.58 -11.89 -3.21
CA ILE A 92 0.34 -10.82 -3.54
C ILE A 92 0.21 -10.51 -5.03
N THR A 93 0.02 -9.23 -5.34
CA THR A 93 0.12 -8.70 -6.71
C THR A 93 1.36 -7.83 -6.80
N ILE A 94 2.10 -7.97 -7.89
CA ILE A 94 3.32 -7.21 -8.17
C ILE A 94 3.14 -6.52 -9.51
N PHE A 95 3.50 -5.25 -9.59
CA PHE A 95 3.60 -4.50 -10.83
C PHE A 95 4.89 -3.69 -10.86
N THR A 96 5.30 -3.34 -12.06
CA THR A 96 6.67 -2.90 -12.35
C THR A 96 6.65 -1.73 -13.31
N LYS A 97 7.81 -1.07 -13.47
CA LYS A 97 7.98 0.01 -14.45
C LYS A 97 7.55 -0.34 -15.88
N SER A 98 7.80 -1.58 -16.31
CA SER A 98 7.40 -2.07 -17.64
C SER A 98 5.89 -2.30 -17.78
N ASN A 99 5.20 -2.58 -16.66
CA ASN A 99 3.77 -2.86 -16.62
C ASN A 99 3.08 -1.99 -15.55
N PRO A 100 3.08 -0.64 -15.69
CA PRO A 100 2.70 0.25 -14.60
C PRO A 100 1.19 0.27 -14.31
N LYS A 101 0.36 -0.23 -15.25
CA LYS A 101 -1.11 -0.21 -15.17
C LYS A 101 -1.72 -1.62 -15.20
N SER A 102 -0.92 -2.64 -14.89
CA SER A 102 -1.36 -4.03 -14.88
C SER A 102 -0.52 -4.88 -13.95
N ILE A 103 -1.11 -5.96 -13.46
CA ILE A 103 -0.38 -6.93 -12.62
C ILE A 103 0.66 -7.64 -13.49
N ALA A 104 1.94 -7.45 -13.18
CA ALA A 104 3.05 -8.16 -13.83
C ALA A 104 3.17 -9.61 -13.31
N LYS A 105 2.89 -9.81 -12.01
CA LYS A 105 2.90 -11.13 -11.38
C LYS A 105 1.89 -11.21 -10.25
N GLN A 106 1.18 -12.33 -10.16
CA GLN A 106 0.28 -12.65 -9.05
C GLN A 106 0.70 -13.99 -8.45
N ILE A 107 0.84 -14.02 -7.13
CA ILE A 107 1.24 -15.21 -6.38
C ILE A 107 0.42 -15.32 -5.09
N LEU A 108 0.28 -16.53 -4.56
CA LEU A 108 -0.26 -16.74 -3.23
C LEU A 108 0.91 -17.00 -2.28
N MET A 109 1.16 -16.08 -1.36
CA MET A 109 2.10 -16.31 -0.26
C MET A 109 1.39 -17.12 0.82
N ASP A 110 1.80 -18.37 0.99
CA ASP A 110 1.20 -19.35 1.91
C ASP A 110 2.18 -19.84 2.99
N LYS A 111 3.35 -19.21 3.07
CA LYS A 111 4.43 -19.49 4.02
C LYS A 111 4.91 -18.19 4.69
N PRO A 112 5.60 -18.27 5.84
CA PRO A 112 6.20 -17.10 6.50
C PRO A 112 7.16 -16.32 5.60
N GLU A 113 7.88 -17.03 4.74
CA GLU A 113 8.77 -16.45 3.74
C GLU A 113 8.58 -17.10 2.36
N MET A 114 8.80 -16.31 1.33
CA MET A 114 8.73 -16.74 -0.06
C MET A 114 9.73 -15.95 -0.90
N THR A 115 10.32 -16.59 -1.91
CA THR A 115 11.18 -15.92 -2.88
C THR A 115 10.53 -15.93 -4.25
N VAL A 116 10.61 -14.79 -4.94
CA VAL A 116 10.00 -14.56 -6.25
C VAL A 116 11.02 -13.96 -7.18
N THR A 117 11.21 -14.57 -8.34
CA THR A 117 12.06 -14.01 -9.39
C THR A 117 11.21 -13.24 -10.40
N LEU A 118 11.67 -12.05 -10.78
CA LEU A 118 11.16 -11.26 -11.89
C LEU A 118 12.26 -11.07 -12.94
N GLU A 119 11.92 -11.30 -14.19
CA GLU A 119 12.82 -11.10 -15.32
C GLU A 119 12.62 -9.71 -15.94
N ASN A 120 13.61 -9.22 -16.68
CA ASN A 120 13.58 -7.94 -17.39
C ASN A 120 13.36 -6.72 -16.47
N ILE A 121 13.94 -6.76 -15.27
CA ILE A 121 13.99 -5.67 -14.30
C ILE A 121 15.44 -5.16 -14.19
N SER A 122 15.64 -3.92 -14.66
CA SER A 122 16.93 -3.22 -14.56
C SER A 122 17.18 -2.76 -13.12
N GLU A 123 18.43 -2.42 -12.79
CA GLU A 123 18.78 -2.05 -11.40
C GLU A 123 17.96 -0.87 -10.85
N ASP A 124 17.66 0.12 -11.69
CA ASP A 124 16.92 1.32 -11.30
C ASP A 124 15.40 1.19 -11.48
N ASP A 125 14.92 0.06 -12.03
CA ASP A 125 13.49 -0.14 -12.21
C ASP A 125 12.81 -0.34 -10.85
N TRP A 126 11.69 0.37 -10.68
CA TRP A 126 10.86 0.22 -9.50
C TRP A 126 9.95 -1.01 -9.62
N ILE A 127 9.67 -1.61 -8.46
CA ILE A 127 8.70 -2.66 -8.26
C ILE A 127 7.79 -2.22 -7.12
N LYS A 128 6.49 -2.44 -7.28
CA LYS A 128 5.52 -2.21 -6.21
C LYS A 128 4.63 -3.44 -6.04
N LEU A 129 4.46 -3.85 -4.79
CA LEU A 129 3.46 -4.82 -4.36
C LEU A 129 2.11 -4.15 -4.11
N ASN A 130 1.06 -4.98 -4.11
CA ASN A 130 -0.32 -4.58 -3.85
C ASN A 130 -0.81 -3.57 -4.91
N TYR A 131 -0.94 -4.03 -6.16
CA TYR A 131 -1.45 -3.23 -7.29
C TYR A 131 -2.83 -2.64 -6.98
N ASN A 132 -2.99 -1.32 -7.16
CA ASN A 132 -4.15 -0.53 -6.73
C ASN A 132 -4.52 -0.65 -5.25
N SER A 133 -3.62 -1.23 -4.46
CA SER A 133 -3.72 -1.37 -3.01
C SER A 133 -5.05 -2.01 -2.55
N ILE A 134 -5.45 -3.08 -3.25
CA ILE A 134 -6.69 -3.82 -3.02
C ILE A 134 -6.56 -4.82 -1.86
N GLY A 135 -5.36 -5.38 -1.68
CA GLY A 135 -5.08 -6.35 -0.62
C GLY A 135 -5.02 -5.69 0.75
N LEU A 136 -5.58 -6.37 1.77
CA LEU A 136 -5.58 -5.91 3.15
C LEU A 136 -4.25 -6.25 3.85
N TYR A 137 -3.17 -5.62 3.42
CA TYR A 137 -1.85 -5.78 4.04
C TYR A 137 -0.99 -4.55 3.78
N ARG A 138 -0.05 -4.30 4.69
CA ARG A 138 0.95 -3.23 4.51
C ARG A 138 2.19 -3.78 3.85
N VAL A 139 2.91 -2.92 3.13
CA VAL A 139 4.18 -3.28 2.51
C VAL A 139 5.32 -2.43 3.05
N LYS A 140 6.36 -3.08 3.58
CA LYS A 140 7.63 -2.46 3.94
C LYS A 140 8.66 -2.73 2.86
N TYR A 141 9.31 -1.66 2.40
CA TYR A 141 10.43 -1.74 1.46
C TYR A 141 11.71 -1.30 2.17
N GLU A 142 12.84 -1.89 1.81
CA GLU A 142 14.14 -1.36 2.21
C GLU A 142 14.38 0.06 1.65
N PRO A 143 15.20 0.91 2.29
CA PRO A 143 15.38 2.30 1.88
C PRO A 143 15.78 2.49 0.40
N LYS A 144 16.67 1.65 -0.14
CA LYS A 144 17.07 1.70 -1.56
C LYS A 144 15.88 1.41 -2.48
N THR A 145 15.06 0.43 -2.11
CA THR A 145 13.86 0.04 -2.88
C THR A 145 12.76 1.09 -2.79
N LEU A 146 12.51 1.62 -1.59
CA LEU A 146 11.55 2.71 -1.38
C LEU A 146 11.91 3.93 -2.23
N ALA A 147 13.19 4.31 -2.28
CA ALA A 147 13.64 5.46 -3.06
C ALA A 147 13.36 5.33 -4.57
N ARG A 148 13.31 4.11 -5.12
CA ARG A 148 12.92 3.89 -6.53
C ARG A 148 11.46 4.26 -6.80
N LEU A 149 10.59 4.25 -5.78
CA LEU A 149 9.19 4.67 -5.91
C LEU A 149 9.04 6.20 -6.03
N ASN A 150 10.09 6.99 -5.77
CA ASN A 150 10.03 8.44 -5.91
C ASN A 150 9.70 8.87 -7.35
N GLU A 151 10.30 8.23 -8.35
CA GLU A 151 10.07 8.53 -9.77
C GLU A 151 8.60 8.31 -10.19
N PRO A 152 8.00 7.11 -10.01
CA PRO A 152 6.63 6.87 -10.42
C PRO A 152 5.57 7.59 -9.57
N ILE A 153 5.93 8.07 -8.37
CA ILE A 153 5.09 8.99 -7.58
C ILE A 153 5.12 10.39 -8.21
N ALA A 154 6.31 10.95 -8.41
CA ALA A 154 6.48 12.33 -8.88
C ALA A 154 5.91 12.54 -10.29
N ASN A 155 6.09 11.57 -11.19
CA ASN A 155 5.53 11.64 -12.55
C ASN A 155 4.09 11.08 -12.64
N LYS A 156 3.48 10.69 -11.51
CA LYS A 156 2.11 10.16 -11.42
C LYS A 156 1.86 8.88 -12.25
N THR A 157 2.90 8.09 -12.50
CA THR A 157 2.76 6.76 -13.10
C THR A 157 1.98 5.82 -12.17
N LEU A 158 2.20 5.90 -10.85
CA LEU A 158 1.36 5.21 -9.86
C LEU A 158 -0.03 5.86 -9.81
N SER A 159 -1.08 5.05 -9.64
CA SER A 159 -2.45 5.54 -9.45
C SER A 159 -2.56 6.35 -8.14
N PRO A 160 -3.56 7.24 -7.98
CA PRO A 160 -3.78 7.95 -6.72
C PRO A 160 -3.94 7.01 -5.52
N GLN A 161 -4.56 5.85 -5.70
CA GLN A 161 -4.70 4.81 -4.66
C GLN A 161 -3.36 4.25 -4.25
N ASP A 162 -2.49 3.94 -5.22
CA ASP A 162 -1.15 3.42 -4.96
C ASP A 162 -0.24 4.47 -4.33
N ARG A 163 -0.32 5.73 -4.78
CA ARG A 163 0.39 6.86 -4.16
C ARG A 163 -0.09 7.09 -2.72
N LEU A 164 -1.40 7.04 -2.47
CA LEU A 164 -1.96 7.13 -1.10
C LEU A 164 -1.40 6.03 -0.20
N MET A 165 -1.42 4.78 -0.66
CA MET A 165 -1.09 3.66 0.19
C MET A 165 0.41 3.52 0.45
N VAL A 166 1.27 3.92 -0.49
CA VAL A 166 2.72 3.97 -0.26
C VAL A 166 3.07 4.93 0.90
N GLN A 167 2.59 6.17 0.91
CA GLN A 167 2.86 7.07 2.04
C GLN A 167 2.16 6.63 3.33
N ASN A 168 0.96 6.04 3.24
CA ASN A 168 0.22 5.59 4.43
C ASN A 168 0.94 4.43 5.12
N ASP A 169 1.44 3.46 4.35
CA ASP A 169 2.25 2.36 4.87
C ASP A 169 3.53 2.88 5.49
N VAL A 170 4.26 3.78 4.82
CA VAL A 170 5.49 4.34 5.37
C VAL A 170 5.24 5.12 6.65
N ALA A 171 4.19 5.94 6.72
CA ALA A 171 3.83 6.66 7.95
C ALA A 171 3.47 5.69 9.10
N ALA A 172 2.65 4.68 8.83
CA ALA A 172 2.27 3.67 9.82
C ALA A 172 3.48 2.86 10.31
N LEU A 173 4.40 2.51 9.40
CA LEU A 173 5.65 1.83 9.73
C LEU A 173 6.59 2.71 10.54
N CYS A 174 6.62 4.01 10.30
CA CYS A 174 7.40 4.95 11.12
C CYS A 174 6.83 5.03 12.54
N ASN A 175 5.50 5.13 12.68
CA ASN A 175 4.83 5.15 13.98
C ASN A 175 5.05 3.86 14.78
N ALA A 176 5.03 2.71 14.10
CA ALA A 176 5.31 1.39 14.70
C ALA A 176 6.82 1.10 14.90
N GLY A 177 7.71 2.05 14.61
CA GLY A 177 9.17 1.87 14.76
C GLY A 177 9.81 0.90 13.73
N HIS A 178 9.09 0.52 12.68
CA HIS A 178 9.58 -0.38 11.63
C HIS A 178 10.31 0.36 10.50
N GLN A 179 10.21 1.68 10.40
CA GLN A 179 10.86 2.49 9.37
C GLN A 179 11.31 3.85 9.91
N SER A 180 12.35 4.43 9.30
CA SER A 180 12.85 5.75 9.68
C SER A 180 11.95 6.87 9.15
N PHE A 181 11.61 7.83 10.01
CA PHE A 181 10.97 9.07 9.58
C PHE A 181 11.82 9.87 8.58
N VAL A 182 13.14 9.70 8.57
CA VAL A 182 14.00 10.32 7.54
C VAL A 182 13.65 9.79 6.14
N ASP A 183 13.39 8.50 6.01
CA ASP A 183 12.99 7.90 4.73
C ASP A 183 11.59 8.32 4.34
N CYS A 184 10.68 8.47 5.31
CA CYS A 184 9.36 9.07 5.09
C CYS A 184 9.45 10.50 4.54
N LEU A 185 10.26 11.37 5.15
CA LEU A 185 10.45 12.75 4.68
C LEU A 185 11.08 12.80 3.28
N LYS A 186 12.05 11.93 2.97
CA LYS A 186 12.63 11.84 1.62
C LYS A 186 11.57 11.43 0.58
N LEU A 187 10.76 10.43 0.91
CA LEU A 187 9.68 9.95 0.06
C LEU A 187 8.63 11.05 -0.20
N LEU A 188 8.19 11.75 0.86
CA LEU A 188 7.14 12.76 0.75
C LEU A 188 7.52 13.92 -0.18
N LEU A 189 8.81 14.23 -0.38
CA LEU A 189 9.24 15.22 -1.37
C LEU A 189 8.85 14.86 -2.81
N SER A 190 8.67 13.58 -3.13
CA SER A 190 8.18 13.15 -4.46
C SER A 190 6.71 13.51 -4.70
N TYR A 191 5.96 13.88 -3.67
CA TYR A 191 4.55 14.29 -3.76
C TYR A 191 4.36 15.80 -3.93
N LYS A 192 5.44 16.56 -4.14
CA LYS A 192 5.37 18.03 -4.24
C LYS A 192 4.33 18.53 -5.24
N ASP A 193 4.15 17.81 -6.36
CA ASP A 193 3.20 18.15 -7.42
C ASP A 193 1.96 17.23 -7.44
N GLU A 194 1.65 16.57 -6.32
CA GLU A 194 0.42 15.79 -6.13
C GLU A 194 -0.82 16.67 -6.37
N ASP A 195 -1.90 16.07 -6.86
CA ASP A 195 -3.14 16.75 -7.23
C ASP A 195 -4.41 16.06 -6.70
N ASN A 196 -4.26 14.92 -6.03
CA ASN A 196 -5.37 14.21 -5.42
C ASN A 196 -5.58 14.63 -3.96
N PHE A 197 -6.79 15.08 -3.65
CA PHE A 197 -7.18 15.53 -2.31
C PHE A 197 -6.95 14.48 -1.22
N THR A 198 -7.34 13.23 -1.45
CA THR A 198 -7.21 12.17 -0.44
C THR A 198 -5.74 11.88 -0.15
N VAL A 199 -4.87 11.93 -1.16
CA VAL A 199 -3.42 11.80 -0.98
C VAL A 199 -2.89 12.97 -0.16
N TRP A 200 -3.20 14.22 -0.54
CA TRP A 200 -2.77 15.41 0.19
C TRP A 200 -3.25 15.44 1.63
N LYS A 201 -4.49 15.06 1.90
CA LYS A 201 -5.04 14.97 3.26
C LYS A 201 -4.22 14.02 4.14
N SER A 202 -3.82 12.86 3.61
CA SER A 202 -2.96 11.90 4.33
C SER A 202 -1.55 12.46 4.55
N ILE A 203 -0.98 13.17 3.57
CA ILE A 203 0.33 13.83 3.72
C ILE A 203 0.26 14.89 4.82
N ALA A 204 -0.76 15.75 4.78
CA ALA A 204 -0.96 16.82 5.74
C ALA A 204 -1.13 16.28 7.17
N SER A 205 -1.85 15.17 7.35
CA SER A 205 -1.95 14.48 8.64
C SER A 205 -0.58 14.03 9.14
N THR A 206 0.15 13.27 8.33
CA THR A 206 1.48 12.73 8.70
C THR A 206 2.47 13.85 9.08
N ILE A 207 2.45 14.94 8.32
CA ILE A 207 3.26 16.13 8.57
C ILE A 207 2.78 16.89 9.81
N GLY A 208 1.48 16.97 10.06
CA GLY A 208 0.91 17.58 11.26
C GLY A 208 1.30 16.82 12.53
N ASP A 209 1.22 15.49 12.49
CA ASP A 209 1.57 14.61 13.60
C ASP A 209 3.06 14.79 13.97
N LEU A 210 3.95 14.71 12.98
CA LEU A 210 5.38 14.94 13.19
C LEU A 210 5.65 16.36 13.68
N SER A 211 4.99 17.38 13.13
CA SER A 211 5.12 18.77 13.57
C SER A 211 4.86 18.93 15.07
N SER A 212 3.86 18.22 15.59
CA SER A 212 3.46 18.29 17.00
C SER A 212 4.51 17.62 17.89
N LEU A 213 5.14 16.54 17.42
CA LEU A 213 6.19 15.83 18.15
C LEU A 213 7.50 16.63 18.29
N ILE A 214 7.84 17.43 17.27
CA ILE A 214 9.15 18.12 17.21
C ILE A 214 9.07 19.63 17.46
N GLU A 215 7.90 20.15 17.84
CA GLU A 215 7.64 21.60 18.01
C GLU A 215 8.66 22.30 18.92
N TYR A 216 9.03 21.65 20.02
CA TYR A 216 9.93 22.20 21.04
C TYR A 216 11.38 21.72 20.90
N THR A 217 11.78 21.31 19.68
CA THR A 217 13.14 20.82 19.41
C THR A 217 13.92 21.82 18.54
N GLU A 218 15.25 21.70 18.54
CA GLU A 218 16.14 22.52 17.69
C GLU A 218 15.90 22.34 16.18
N TYR A 219 15.25 21.25 15.78
CA TYR A 219 14.98 20.89 14.38
C TYR A 219 13.73 21.55 13.80
N PHE A 220 12.89 22.19 14.63
CA PHE A 220 11.58 22.67 14.22
C PHE A 220 11.65 23.72 13.10
N ASN A 221 12.65 24.60 13.12
CA ASN A 221 12.83 25.62 12.10
C ASN A 221 13.25 25.03 10.74
N GLN A 222 14.12 24.02 10.73
CA GLN A 222 14.47 23.28 9.52
C GLN A 222 13.24 22.52 9.00
N TYR A 223 12.45 21.95 9.89
CA TYR A 223 11.21 21.26 9.54
C TYR A 223 10.15 22.18 8.93
N LYS A 224 9.99 23.41 9.44
CA LYS A 224 9.13 24.42 8.82
C LYS A 224 9.55 24.72 7.38
N LYS A 225 10.85 24.88 7.11
CA LYS A 225 11.37 25.09 5.75
C LYS A 225 11.06 23.90 4.84
N TYR A 226 11.23 22.67 5.35
CA TYR A 226 10.85 21.46 4.64
C TYR A 226 9.36 21.45 4.27
N ARG A 227 8.47 21.74 5.24
CA ARG A 227 7.01 21.81 5.00
C ARG A 227 6.67 22.84 3.94
N LEU A 228 7.21 24.05 4.03
CA LEU A 228 6.97 25.10 3.04
C LEU A 228 7.43 24.66 1.64
N ASN A 229 8.56 23.97 1.52
CA ASN A 229 9.01 23.42 0.24
C ASN A 229 8.03 22.36 -0.31
N LEU A 230 7.60 21.42 0.54
CA LEU A 230 6.67 20.36 0.16
C LEU A 230 5.33 20.90 -0.35
N PHE A 231 4.76 21.89 0.36
CA PHE A 231 3.45 22.48 0.01
C PHE A 231 3.53 23.63 -1.00
N SER A 232 4.72 24.00 -1.48
CA SER A 232 4.90 25.20 -2.30
C SER A 232 4.16 25.16 -3.64
N SER A 233 4.05 24.00 -4.30
CA SER A 233 3.34 23.89 -5.58
C SER A 233 1.83 24.04 -5.39
N ILE A 234 1.25 23.32 -4.41
CA ILE A 234 -0.19 23.36 -4.17
C ILE A 234 -0.66 24.72 -3.62
N GLN A 235 0.13 25.36 -2.75
CA GLN A 235 -0.17 26.68 -2.22
C GLN A 235 -0.27 27.74 -3.34
N LYS A 236 0.58 27.67 -4.36
CA LYS A 236 0.52 28.56 -5.53
C LYS A 236 -0.71 28.32 -6.40
N LYS A 237 -1.22 27.09 -6.43
CA LYS A 237 -2.38 26.70 -7.24
C LYS A 237 -3.70 27.17 -6.63
N LEU A 238 -3.88 27.02 -5.32
CA LEU A 238 -5.15 27.29 -4.65
C LEU A 238 -5.38 28.78 -4.34
N GLY A 239 -4.34 29.51 -3.93
CA GLY A 239 -4.50 30.90 -3.51
C GLY A 239 -5.43 31.04 -2.29
N TRP A 240 -5.97 32.25 -2.08
CA TRP A 240 -6.86 32.57 -0.94
C TRP A 240 -8.33 32.75 -1.33
N ASN A 241 -8.60 32.97 -2.61
CA ASN A 241 -9.94 33.28 -3.13
C ASN A 241 -10.35 32.18 -4.12
N ALA A 242 -11.57 31.67 -3.97
CA ALA A 242 -12.14 30.74 -4.93
C ALA A 242 -12.23 31.36 -6.33
N THR A 243 -12.01 30.53 -7.35
CA THR A 243 -12.11 30.96 -8.75
C THR A 243 -13.46 30.58 -9.37
N ALA A 244 -13.90 31.33 -10.37
CA ALA A 244 -15.13 30.99 -11.08
C ALA A 244 -14.95 29.64 -11.83
N ASN A 245 -15.87 28.69 -11.63
CA ASN A 245 -15.83 27.33 -12.16
C ASN A 245 -14.71 26.43 -11.60
N GLU A 246 -14.27 26.68 -10.38
CA GLU A 246 -13.34 25.79 -9.69
C GLU A 246 -13.93 24.39 -9.48
N ASP A 247 -13.16 23.36 -9.83
CA ASP A 247 -13.55 21.98 -9.57
C ASP A 247 -13.74 21.79 -8.05
N PRO A 248 -14.86 21.22 -7.58
CA PRO A 248 -15.09 21.00 -6.16
C PRO A 248 -13.97 20.22 -5.45
N LEU A 249 -13.27 19.33 -6.16
CA LEU A 249 -12.12 18.61 -5.62
C LEU A 249 -10.89 19.50 -5.44
N VAL A 250 -10.75 20.56 -6.23
CA VAL A 250 -9.70 21.58 -6.04
C VAL A 250 -10.00 22.42 -4.81
N ALA A 251 -11.25 22.77 -4.56
CA ALA A 251 -11.65 23.49 -3.34
C ALA A 251 -11.43 22.67 -2.04
N MET A 252 -11.25 21.35 -2.15
CA MET A 252 -10.93 20.49 -1.00
C MET A 252 -9.42 20.37 -0.74
N LEU A 253 -8.56 20.55 -1.75
CA LEU A 253 -7.10 20.47 -1.64
C LEU A 253 -6.53 21.50 -0.66
#